data_AF-B1XTX4-F1
#
_entry.id   AF-B1XTX4-F1
#
_cell.length_a   1.000
_cell.length_b   1.000
_cell.length_c   1.000
_cell.angle_alpha   90.00
_cell.angle_beta   90.00
_cell.angle_gamma   90.00
#
_symmetry.space_group_name_H-M   'P 1'
#
loop_
_entity.id
_entity.type
_entity.pdbx_description
1 polymer ?
#
loop_
_entity_poly.entity_id
_entity_poly.type
_entity_poly.pdbx_seq_one_letter_code
_entity_poly.pdbx_strand_id
1 'polypeptide(L)'
;MYTVKEPFPILQGEGAHAGRAAVFCRFAGCNLWSGREEDRGAAICQFCDTDFVGSDGLGGGKFETANALADAIESSWRSTSAGPQQRYVVFTGGEPLLQLDDELIAALHQKGFAVAIETNGTIKIPKGIDWVCVSPKAGSELIVLQADELKLVVPQQDHSELEKIVARFEKMDYRNRFLQPMDGPGLKSNTELAVSLC
;
A
#
# COMPACT_ATOMS: atom_id res chain seq x y z
N MET A 1 -1.98 19.09 5.98
CA MET A 1 -1.81 19.15 4.50
C MET A 1 -1.32 17.80 4.00
N TYR A 2 -2.00 17.25 3.01
CA TYR A 2 -1.69 15.97 2.36
C TYR A 2 -1.26 16.21 0.92
N THR A 3 -0.20 15.55 0.47
CA THR A 3 0.29 15.58 -0.91
C THR A 3 -0.01 14.25 -1.57
N VAL A 4 -0.93 14.26 -2.53
CA VAL A 4 -1.47 13.07 -3.17
C VAL A 4 -1.05 13.07 -4.64
N LYS A 5 -0.44 11.96 -5.08
CA LYS A 5 -0.09 11.72 -6.48
C LYS A 5 -1.36 11.63 -7.33
N GLU A 6 -2.31 10.79 -6.91
CA GLU A 6 -3.56 10.54 -7.63
C GLU A 6 -4.60 9.82 -6.74
N PRO A 7 -5.87 10.25 -6.75
CA PRO A 7 -7.00 9.46 -6.31
C PRO A 7 -7.85 8.96 -7.49
N PHE A 8 -8.08 7.65 -7.60
CA PHE A 8 -8.83 7.08 -8.74
C PHE A 8 -9.63 5.81 -8.35
N PRO A 9 -10.77 5.55 -9.01
CA PRO A 9 -11.53 4.33 -8.79
C PRO A 9 -10.88 3.13 -9.48
N ILE A 10 -10.88 1.98 -8.82
CA ILE A 10 -10.28 0.74 -9.32
C ILE A 10 -10.90 -0.49 -8.65
N LEU A 11 -10.63 -1.68 -9.18
CA LEU A 11 -10.75 -2.92 -8.41
C LEU A 11 -9.38 -3.25 -7.80
N GLN A 12 -9.30 -3.45 -6.49
CA GLN A 12 -8.08 -3.90 -5.83
C GLN A 12 -7.51 -5.10 -6.60
N GLY A 13 -6.24 -5.02 -6.99
CA GLY A 13 -5.60 -6.03 -7.84
C GLY A 13 -4.93 -7.15 -7.04
N GLU A 14 -4.68 -6.92 -5.76
CA GLU A 14 -3.78 -7.74 -4.96
C GLU A 14 -4.43 -8.21 -3.63
N GLY A 15 -3.85 -9.25 -3.04
CA GLY A 15 -4.18 -9.67 -1.68
C GLY A 15 -5.55 -10.30 -1.51
N ALA A 16 -6.01 -10.36 -0.25
CA ALA A 16 -7.28 -10.99 0.12
C ALA A 16 -8.51 -10.21 -0.39
N HIS A 17 -8.31 -8.99 -0.90
CA HIS A 17 -9.33 -8.13 -1.43
C HIS A 17 -9.25 -7.94 -2.95
N ALA A 18 -8.48 -8.76 -3.66
CA ALA A 18 -8.46 -8.77 -5.11
C ALA A 18 -9.89 -8.85 -5.71
N GLY A 19 -10.22 -7.95 -6.64
CA GLY A 19 -11.54 -7.80 -7.27
C GLY A 19 -12.51 -6.88 -6.52
N ARG A 20 -12.20 -6.38 -5.32
CA ARG A 20 -13.06 -5.46 -4.57
C ARG A 20 -12.99 -4.04 -5.13
N ALA A 21 -14.13 -3.41 -5.37
CA ALA A 21 -14.19 -2.00 -5.76
C ALA A 21 -13.62 -1.09 -4.67
N ALA A 22 -12.77 -0.14 -5.06
CA ALA A 22 -12.07 0.78 -4.19
C ALA A 22 -11.86 2.14 -4.88
N VAL A 23 -11.64 3.19 -4.09
CA VAL A 23 -10.79 4.30 -4.53
C VAL A 23 -9.38 4.03 -4.06
N PHE A 24 -8.40 4.07 -4.95
CA PHE A 24 -7.01 4.16 -4.55
C PHE A 24 -6.68 5.63 -4.31
N CYS A 25 -6.12 5.94 -3.14
CA CYS A 25 -5.54 7.24 -2.85
C CYS A 25 -4.03 7.05 -2.68
N ARG A 26 -3.29 7.42 -3.73
CA ARG A 26 -1.83 7.30 -3.78
C ARG A 26 -1.19 8.56 -3.21
N PHE A 27 -0.63 8.50 -2.01
CA PHE A 27 0.16 9.60 -1.46
C PHE A 27 1.48 9.77 -2.23
N ALA A 28 2.07 10.95 -2.11
CA ALA A 28 3.38 11.25 -2.66
C ALA A 28 4.49 10.92 -1.66
N GLY A 29 5.61 10.38 -2.15
CA GLY A 29 6.82 10.14 -1.36
C GLY A 29 6.84 8.81 -0.58
N CYS A 30 8.05 8.29 -0.36
CA CYS A 30 8.34 7.07 0.39
C CYS A 30 9.58 7.27 1.25
N ASN A 31 9.67 6.56 2.37
CA ASN A 31 10.85 6.58 3.25
C ASN A 31 11.93 5.55 2.85
N LEU A 32 11.66 4.66 1.89
CA LEU A 32 12.59 3.60 1.46
C LEU A 32 13.19 3.82 0.07
N TRP A 33 12.66 4.79 -0.70
CA TRP A 33 13.19 5.23 -1.98
C TRP A 33 12.66 6.64 -2.28
N SER A 34 13.50 7.51 -2.87
CA SER A 34 13.09 8.88 -3.22
C SER A 34 12.06 8.95 -4.34
N GLY A 35 11.90 7.87 -5.11
CA GLY A 35 11.11 7.84 -6.34
C GLY A 35 11.88 8.33 -7.57
N ARG A 36 13.14 8.75 -7.42
CA ARG A 36 14.01 9.14 -8.53
C ARG A 36 14.86 7.95 -8.98
N GLU A 37 14.89 7.71 -10.28
CA GLU A 37 15.66 6.60 -10.86
C GLU A 37 17.16 6.70 -10.57
N GLU A 38 17.71 7.92 -10.49
CA GLU A 38 19.10 8.18 -10.13
C GLU A 38 19.48 7.66 -8.72
N ASP A 39 18.52 7.58 -7.81
CA ASP A 39 18.72 7.12 -6.44
C ASP A 39 18.43 5.61 -6.26
N ARG A 40 17.80 4.96 -7.26
CA ARG A 40 17.28 3.58 -7.13
C ARG A 40 18.36 2.59 -6.72
N GLY A 41 19.58 2.70 -7.26
CA GLY A 41 20.68 1.79 -6.96
C GLY A 41 21.21 1.86 -5.52
N ALA A 42 20.95 2.96 -4.80
CA ALA A 42 21.34 3.15 -3.40
C ALA A 42 20.14 3.09 -2.44
N ALA A 43 18.92 2.91 -2.96
CA ALA A 43 17.70 2.84 -2.17
C ALA A 43 17.58 1.51 -1.41
N ILE A 44 16.81 1.52 -0.33
CA ILE A 44 16.45 0.28 0.38
C ILE A 44 15.45 -0.53 -0.46
N CYS A 45 14.44 0.13 -1.01
CA CYS A 45 13.49 -0.50 -1.94
C CYS A 45 13.90 -0.21 -3.38
N GLN A 46 14.47 -1.20 -4.07
CA GLN A 46 15.00 -1.03 -5.43
C GLN A 46 14.07 -1.52 -6.54
N PHE A 47 12.98 -2.21 -6.17
CA PHE A 47 12.07 -2.90 -7.09
C PHE A 47 10.70 -2.26 -7.21
N CYS A 48 10.53 -1.02 -6.72
CA CYS A 48 9.25 -0.34 -6.80
C CYS A 48 8.84 -0.11 -8.28
N ASP A 49 7.60 -0.44 -8.58
CA ASP A 49 6.92 -0.37 -9.88
C ASP A 49 6.03 0.88 -10.03
N THR A 50 6.01 1.74 -9.00
CA THR A 50 5.02 2.79 -8.84
C THR A 50 5.66 4.17 -8.97
N ASP A 51 5.07 5.04 -9.77
CA ASP A 51 5.35 6.48 -9.71
C ASP A 51 4.56 7.12 -8.56
N PHE A 52 5.29 7.62 -7.56
CA PHE A 52 4.74 8.34 -6.41
C PHE A 52 5.40 9.73 -6.24
N VAL A 53 6.12 10.23 -7.24
CA VAL A 53 6.79 11.53 -7.16
C VAL A 53 5.82 12.62 -7.59
N GLY A 54 5.72 13.68 -6.77
CA GLY A 54 4.88 14.83 -7.07
C GLY A 54 3.39 14.59 -6.82
N SER A 55 2.56 15.50 -7.33
CA SER A 55 1.11 15.54 -7.12
C SER A 55 0.37 15.93 -8.40
N ASP A 56 0.86 15.41 -9.52
CA ASP A 56 0.50 15.78 -10.90
C ASP A 56 -0.34 14.70 -11.61
N GLY A 57 -0.64 13.59 -10.94
CA GLY A 57 -1.57 12.58 -11.45
C GLY A 57 -3.01 13.08 -11.47
N LEU A 58 -3.91 12.31 -12.08
CA LEU A 58 -5.30 12.70 -12.24
C LEU A 58 -5.99 12.87 -10.88
N GLY A 59 -6.52 14.06 -10.61
CA GLY A 59 -7.10 14.41 -9.30
C GLY A 59 -6.07 14.57 -8.18
N GLY A 60 -4.78 14.45 -8.50
CA GLY A 60 -3.66 14.70 -7.60
C GLY A 60 -3.56 16.17 -7.20
N GLY A 61 -2.88 16.42 -6.09
CA GLY A 61 -2.70 17.77 -5.59
C GLY A 61 -2.31 17.81 -4.12
N LYS A 62 -2.33 19.03 -3.58
CA LYS A 62 -2.15 19.30 -2.15
C LYS A 62 -3.50 19.63 -1.54
N PHE A 63 -3.85 18.90 -0.50
CA PHE A 63 -5.10 19.04 0.22
C PHE A 63 -4.80 19.59 1.61
N GLU A 64 -5.30 20.79 1.91
CA GLU A 64 -4.94 21.47 3.16
C GLU A 64 -5.51 20.76 4.40
N THR A 65 -6.70 20.16 4.27
CA THR A 65 -7.46 19.55 5.38
C THR A 65 -7.91 18.12 5.08
N ALA A 66 -8.23 17.37 6.14
CA ALA A 66 -8.73 16.00 6.04
C ALA A 66 -10.03 15.94 5.23
N ASN A 67 -10.94 16.86 5.50
CA ASN A 67 -12.21 16.97 4.79
C ASN A 67 -12.02 17.23 3.30
N ALA A 68 -11.07 18.08 2.90
CA ALA A 68 -10.82 18.37 1.49
C ALA A 68 -10.37 17.12 0.72
N LEU A 69 -9.49 16.29 1.31
CA LEU A 69 -9.08 15.03 0.70
C LEU A 69 -10.21 13.99 0.74
N ALA A 70 -10.95 13.89 1.85
CA ALA A 70 -12.09 13.00 1.96
C ALA A 70 -13.20 13.32 0.93
N ASP A 71 -13.44 14.60 0.62
CA ASP A 71 -14.36 15.06 -0.42
C ASP A 71 -13.87 14.67 -1.82
N ALA A 72 -12.57 14.76 -2.09
CA ALA A 72 -11.98 14.34 -3.36
C ALA A 72 -12.09 12.82 -3.56
N ILE A 73 -11.83 12.03 -2.52
CA ILE A 73 -12.02 10.56 -2.52
C ILE A 73 -13.49 10.22 -2.73
N GLU A 74 -14.41 10.90 -2.04
CA GLU A 74 -15.86 10.68 -2.24
C GLU A 74 -16.31 11.02 -3.67
N SER A 75 -15.78 12.10 -4.24
CA SER A 75 -16.06 12.48 -5.64
C SER A 75 -15.56 11.42 -6.61
N SER A 76 -14.36 10.88 -6.37
CA SER A 76 -13.79 9.77 -7.15
C SER A 76 -14.69 8.53 -7.07
N TRP A 77 -15.17 8.16 -5.89
CA TRP A 77 -16.13 7.06 -5.73
C TRP A 77 -17.45 7.28 -6.47
N ARG A 78 -18.02 8.49 -6.35
CA ARG A 78 -19.29 8.87 -6.99
C ARG A 78 -19.21 8.93 -8.52
N SER A 79 -18.01 8.91 -9.11
CA SER A 79 -17.84 8.76 -10.56
C SER A 79 -18.12 7.33 -11.06
N THR A 80 -18.27 6.37 -10.14
CA THR A 80 -18.61 4.97 -10.43
C THR A 80 -20.08 4.67 -10.18
N SER A 81 -20.54 3.48 -10.62
CA SER A 81 -21.88 2.97 -10.29
C SER A 81 -21.94 2.20 -8.96
N ALA A 82 -20.86 2.18 -8.17
CA ALA A 82 -20.79 1.41 -6.93
C ALA A 82 -21.65 2.04 -5.82
N GLY A 83 -22.34 1.19 -5.06
CA GLY A 83 -23.29 1.64 -4.03
C GLY A 83 -22.61 2.24 -2.79
N PRO A 84 -23.31 3.05 -1.99
CA PRO A 84 -22.76 3.67 -0.79
C PRO A 84 -22.31 2.65 0.27
N GLN A 85 -22.92 1.46 0.32
CA GLN A 85 -22.54 0.38 1.25
C GLN A 85 -21.22 -0.30 0.87
N GLN A 86 -20.68 -0.03 -0.32
CA GLN A 86 -19.44 -0.63 -0.81
C GLN A 86 -18.24 0.31 -0.66
N ARG A 87 -18.44 1.53 -0.15
CA ARG A 87 -17.42 2.58 -0.05
C ARG A 87 -16.18 2.05 0.66
N TYR A 88 -15.10 2.02 -0.09
CA TYR A 88 -13.83 1.49 0.33
C TYR A 88 -12.71 2.31 -0.29
N VAL A 89 -11.74 2.70 0.52
CA VAL A 89 -10.57 3.45 0.07
C VAL A 89 -9.32 2.71 0.51
N VAL A 90 -8.37 2.58 -0.41
CA VAL A 90 -7.05 2.01 -0.15
C VAL A 90 -6.04 3.15 -0.24
N PHE A 91 -5.43 3.49 0.89
CA PHE A 91 -4.29 4.38 0.92
C PHE A 91 -3.01 3.61 0.60
N THR A 92 -2.26 4.14 -0.35
CA THR A 92 -1.01 3.57 -0.87
C THR A 92 -0.07 4.72 -1.25
N GLY A 93 1.10 4.41 -1.83
CA GLY A 93 2.01 5.33 -2.51
C GLY A 93 2.67 6.41 -1.64
N GLY A 94 3.92 6.77 -1.90
CA GLY A 94 4.92 5.75 -1.66
C GLY A 94 4.60 5.05 -0.33
N GLU A 95 4.95 5.63 0.81
CA GLU A 95 4.54 5.10 2.12
C GLU A 95 3.36 5.91 2.71
N PRO A 96 2.14 5.35 2.80
CA PRO A 96 0.96 6.10 3.21
C PRO A 96 1.03 6.60 4.66
N LEU A 97 1.73 5.88 5.55
CA LEU A 97 1.85 6.25 6.96
C LEU A 97 2.78 7.46 7.19
N LEU A 98 3.38 8.02 6.14
CA LEU A 98 4.04 9.33 6.20
C LEU A 98 3.04 10.49 6.30
N GLN A 99 1.79 10.29 5.89
CA GLN A 99 0.80 11.36 5.75
C GLN A 99 -0.57 11.02 6.33
N LEU A 100 -0.97 9.74 6.33
CA LEU A 100 -2.27 9.32 6.85
C LEU A 100 -2.34 9.49 8.38
N ASP A 101 -3.37 10.20 8.85
CA ASP A 101 -3.58 10.53 10.25
C ASP A 101 -5.02 10.25 10.71
N ASP A 102 -5.23 10.37 12.03
CA ASP A 102 -6.52 10.11 12.67
C ASP A 102 -7.64 11.04 12.15
N GLU A 103 -7.30 12.27 11.72
CA GLU A 103 -8.29 13.24 11.22
C GLU A 103 -8.88 12.80 9.87
N LEU A 104 -8.02 12.37 8.94
CA LEU A 104 -8.45 11.86 7.64
C LEU A 104 -9.22 10.55 7.75
N ILE A 105 -8.78 9.65 8.62
CA ILE A 105 -9.49 8.39 8.90
C ILE A 105 -10.90 8.69 9.41
N ALA A 106 -11.03 9.58 10.41
CA ALA A 106 -12.32 9.96 10.96
C ALA A 106 -13.24 10.64 9.93
N ALA A 107 -12.70 11.52 9.08
CA ALA A 107 -13.47 12.17 8.01
C ALA A 107 -14.02 11.17 6.99
N LEU A 108 -13.25 10.15 6.63
CA LEU A 108 -13.67 9.10 5.71
C LEU A 108 -14.71 8.16 6.32
N HIS A 109 -14.53 7.80 7.60
CA HIS A 109 -15.52 7.02 8.35
C HIS A 109 -16.86 7.76 8.45
N GLN A 110 -16.85 9.09 8.67
CA GLN A 110 -18.08 9.90 8.65
C GLN A 110 -18.79 9.88 7.28
N LYS A 111 -18.04 9.69 6.20
CA LYS A 111 -18.55 9.49 4.84
C LYS A 111 -18.91 8.03 4.54
N GLY A 112 -18.77 7.12 5.49
CA GLY A 112 -19.11 5.71 5.36
C GLY A 112 -18.11 4.90 4.55
N PHE A 113 -16.87 5.37 4.38
CA PHE A 113 -15.80 4.57 3.81
C PHE A 113 -15.23 3.62 4.85
N ALA A 114 -14.98 2.38 4.47
CA ALA A 114 -13.97 1.56 5.13
C ALA A 114 -12.58 1.96 4.59
N VAL A 115 -11.60 2.06 5.48
CA VAL A 115 -10.25 2.57 5.21
C VAL A 115 -9.24 1.44 5.28
N ALA A 116 -8.47 1.27 4.22
CA ALA A 116 -7.38 0.30 4.15
C ALA A 116 -6.05 0.96 3.83
N ILE A 117 -4.96 0.28 4.19
CA ILE A 117 -3.60 0.70 3.85
C ILE A 117 -2.80 -0.42 3.19
N GLU A 118 -1.92 -0.03 2.28
CA GLU A 118 -0.82 -0.82 1.74
C GLU A 118 0.49 -0.19 2.23
N THR A 119 1.11 -0.74 3.27
CA THR A 119 2.30 -0.15 3.93
C THR A 119 3.53 -1.06 3.83
N ASN A 120 4.72 -0.45 3.80
CA ASN A 120 5.98 -1.18 3.93
C ASN A 120 6.26 -1.68 5.36
N GLY A 121 5.45 -1.25 6.34
CA GLY A 121 5.49 -1.71 7.73
C GLY A 121 6.58 -1.07 8.61
N THR A 122 7.29 -0.06 8.11
CA THR A 122 8.36 0.61 8.88
C THR A 122 7.86 1.78 9.73
N ILE A 123 6.55 2.05 9.75
CA ILE A 123 5.93 3.14 10.50
C ILE A 123 4.75 2.57 11.31
N LYS A 124 4.54 3.09 12.51
CA LYS A 124 3.43 2.69 13.37
C LYS A 124 2.09 3.07 12.75
N ILE A 125 1.14 2.15 12.80
CA ILE A 125 -0.21 2.34 12.24
C ILE A 125 -1.07 3.19 13.19
N PRO A 126 -1.78 4.22 12.70
CA PRO A 126 -2.78 4.98 13.46
C PRO A 126 -4.00 4.12 13.82
N LYS A 127 -4.84 4.60 14.72
CA LYS A 127 -6.07 3.86 15.08
C LYS A 127 -7.14 4.07 14.00
N GLY A 128 -8.05 3.11 13.88
CA GLY A 128 -9.22 3.23 13.00
C GLY A 128 -8.98 2.80 11.55
N ILE A 129 -7.83 2.21 11.22
CA ILE A 129 -7.67 1.50 9.95
C ILE A 129 -8.48 0.19 10.01
N ASP A 130 -9.33 -0.04 9.01
CA ASP A 130 -10.22 -1.21 8.95
C ASP A 130 -9.54 -2.43 8.31
N TRP A 131 -8.54 -2.21 7.46
CA TRP A 131 -7.74 -3.27 6.83
C TRP A 131 -6.28 -2.87 6.66
N VAL A 132 -5.38 -3.66 7.23
CA VAL A 132 -3.93 -3.44 7.12
C VAL A 132 -3.31 -4.50 6.24
N CYS A 133 -2.77 -4.10 5.08
CA CYS A 133 -1.85 -4.91 4.30
C CYS A 133 -0.41 -4.43 4.52
N VAL A 134 0.45 -5.35 4.97
CA VAL A 134 1.88 -5.10 5.17
C VAL A 134 2.68 -5.84 4.12
N SER A 135 3.54 -5.12 3.40
CA SER A 135 4.51 -5.69 2.47
C SER A 135 5.94 -5.34 2.91
N PRO A 136 6.58 -6.20 3.74
CA PRO A 136 7.93 -5.93 4.23
C PRO A 136 8.95 -5.87 3.10
N LYS A 137 9.98 -5.03 3.29
CA LYS A 137 11.09 -4.84 2.35
C LYS A 137 12.38 -5.32 3.00
N ALA A 138 13.20 -6.05 2.26
CA ALA A 138 14.53 -6.45 2.68
C ALA A 138 15.36 -5.19 2.98
N GLY A 139 16.22 -5.25 4.00
CA GLY A 139 17.04 -4.11 4.41
C GLY A 139 16.31 -3.02 5.21
N SER A 140 15.02 -3.20 5.56
CA SER A 140 14.30 -2.28 6.46
C SER A 140 13.87 -2.93 7.78
N GLU A 141 13.71 -2.10 8.81
CA GLU A 141 13.17 -2.53 10.11
C GLU A 141 11.64 -2.61 10.05
N LEU A 142 11.09 -3.80 10.33
CA LEU A 142 9.65 -4.00 10.41
C LEU A 142 9.16 -3.68 11.82
N ILE A 143 8.37 -2.62 11.95
CA ILE A 143 7.76 -2.19 13.22
C ILE A 143 6.35 -2.79 13.37
N VAL A 144 5.64 -2.99 12.26
CA VAL A 144 4.30 -3.57 12.26
C VAL A 144 4.36 -5.10 12.35
N LEU A 145 3.97 -5.66 13.49
CA LEU A 145 4.01 -7.11 13.75
C LEU A 145 2.61 -7.77 13.78
N GLN A 146 1.55 -6.98 13.57
CA GLN A 146 0.17 -7.45 13.50
C GLN A 146 -0.55 -6.69 12.38
N ALA A 147 -1.24 -7.42 11.51
CA ALA A 147 -2.03 -6.87 10.42
C ALA A 147 -3.06 -7.88 9.91
N ASP A 148 -3.99 -7.44 9.07
CA ASP A 148 -4.95 -8.35 8.45
C ASP A 148 -4.28 -9.18 7.35
N GLU A 149 -3.29 -8.62 6.66
CA GLU A 149 -2.62 -9.25 5.54
C GLU A 149 -1.11 -9.00 5.56
N LEU A 150 -0.33 -10.08 5.40
CA LEU A 150 1.06 -10.04 5.00
C LEU A 150 1.15 -10.39 3.50
N LYS A 151 1.74 -9.50 2.71
CA LYS A 151 1.95 -9.69 1.28
C LYS A 151 3.44 -9.50 0.93
N LEU A 152 4.20 -10.59 0.98
CA LEU A 152 5.64 -10.56 0.78
C LEU A 152 6.00 -10.63 -0.70
N VAL A 153 6.64 -9.60 -1.22
CA VAL A 153 7.19 -9.61 -2.59
C VAL A 153 8.43 -10.50 -2.64
N VAL A 154 8.52 -11.41 -3.62
CA VAL A 154 9.62 -12.37 -3.78
C VAL A 154 10.11 -12.48 -5.22
N PRO A 155 11.42 -12.72 -5.46
CA PRO A 155 12.53 -12.72 -4.50
C PRO A 155 12.94 -11.29 -4.11
N GLN A 156 13.79 -11.10 -3.09
CA GLN A 156 14.48 -9.81 -2.84
C GLN A 156 15.98 -10.05 -2.63
N GLN A 157 16.83 -9.08 -2.97
CA GLN A 157 18.29 -9.26 -3.17
C GLN A 157 19.08 -9.75 -1.94
N ASP A 158 18.58 -9.52 -0.71
CA ASP A 158 19.19 -9.99 0.55
C ASP A 158 18.47 -11.19 1.17
N HIS A 159 17.52 -11.80 0.46
CA HIS A 159 16.84 -12.99 0.91
C HIS A 159 17.61 -14.25 0.51
N SER A 160 18.82 -14.42 1.05
CA SER A 160 19.67 -15.60 0.78
C SER A 160 19.01 -16.92 1.20
N GLU A 161 18.07 -16.87 2.15
CA GLU A 161 17.22 -17.99 2.57
C GLU A 161 15.78 -17.50 2.81
N LEU A 162 15.00 -17.37 1.73
CA LEU A 162 13.57 -16.98 1.75
C LEU A 162 12.76 -17.69 2.85
N GLU A 163 13.05 -18.97 3.11
CA GLU A 163 12.45 -19.77 4.19
C GLU A 163 12.64 -19.14 5.58
N LYS A 164 13.81 -18.59 5.89
CA LYS A 164 14.08 -17.93 7.18
C LYS A 164 13.29 -16.63 7.34
N ILE A 165 13.01 -15.95 6.24
CA ILE A 165 12.20 -14.73 6.22
C ILE A 165 10.72 -15.07 6.36
N VAL A 166 10.23 -16.10 5.67
CA VAL A 166 8.86 -16.60 5.88
C VAL A 166 8.70 -17.03 7.35
N ALA A 167 9.67 -17.76 7.91
CA ALA A 167 9.71 -18.16 9.31
C ALA A 167 9.74 -16.97 10.30
N ARG A 168 10.33 -15.82 9.92
CA ARG A 168 10.28 -14.59 10.72
C ARG A 168 8.84 -14.13 10.94
N PHE A 169 7.98 -14.30 9.93
CA PHE A 169 6.58 -13.87 9.97
C PHE A 169 5.63 -14.96 10.46
N GLU A 170 6.05 -16.23 10.53
CA GLU A 170 5.20 -17.32 11.01
C GLU A 170 4.62 -17.10 12.40
N LYS A 171 5.42 -16.48 13.28
CA LYS A 171 5.04 -16.16 14.66
C LYS A 171 4.30 -14.83 14.81
N MET A 172 4.17 -14.06 13.74
CA MET A 172 3.44 -12.80 13.72
C MET A 172 1.96 -13.04 13.43
N ASP A 173 1.12 -12.20 14.03
CA ASP A 173 -0.34 -12.30 13.91
C ASP A 173 -0.82 -11.63 12.62
N TYR A 174 -0.71 -12.38 11.53
CA TYR A 174 -1.25 -12.02 10.22
C TYR A 174 -2.32 -13.03 9.81
N ARG A 175 -3.55 -12.56 9.59
CA ARG A 175 -4.70 -13.42 9.25
C ARG A 175 -4.57 -14.01 7.85
N ASN A 176 -4.10 -13.22 6.91
CA ASN A 176 -3.88 -13.60 5.52
C ASN A 176 -2.38 -13.49 5.21
N ARG A 177 -1.82 -14.48 4.51
CA ARG A 177 -0.39 -14.55 4.19
C ARG A 177 -0.23 -14.91 2.71
N PHE A 178 0.40 -14.03 1.95
CA PHE A 178 0.57 -14.18 0.50
C PHE A 178 2.03 -13.94 0.10
N LEU A 179 2.47 -14.70 -0.90
CA LEU A 179 3.65 -14.39 -1.69
C LEU A 179 3.21 -13.69 -2.97
N GLN A 180 3.82 -12.55 -3.28
CA GLN A 180 3.62 -11.84 -4.53
C GLN A 180 4.90 -11.93 -5.37
N PRO A 181 4.84 -12.50 -6.58
CA PRO A 181 5.97 -12.46 -7.49
C PRO A 181 6.36 -11.00 -7.78
N MET A 182 7.65 -10.68 -7.64
CA MET A 182 8.18 -9.40 -8.06
C MET A 182 7.97 -9.23 -9.57
N ASP A 183 7.36 -8.11 -9.96
CA ASP A 183 7.16 -7.78 -11.37
C ASP A 183 8.48 -7.35 -12.05
N GLY A 184 8.46 -7.27 -13.38
CA GLY A 184 9.60 -6.88 -14.22
C GLY A 184 10.10 -8.01 -15.12
N PRO A 185 11.34 -7.92 -15.64
CA PRO A 185 11.86 -8.87 -16.62
C PRO A 185 11.89 -10.34 -16.15
N GLY A 186 11.90 -10.56 -14.84
CA GLY A 186 11.92 -11.89 -14.21
C GLY A 186 10.56 -12.44 -13.79
N LEU A 187 9.44 -11.80 -14.14
CA LEU A 187 8.10 -12.16 -13.61
C LEU A 187 7.79 -13.66 -13.70
N LYS A 188 8.10 -14.28 -14.84
CA LYS A 188 7.84 -15.72 -15.05
C LYS A 188 8.60 -16.58 -14.02
N SER A 189 9.91 -16.40 -13.90
CA SER A 189 10.73 -17.15 -12.94
C SER A 189 10.38 -16.80 -11.50
N ASN A 190 10.02 -15.55 -11.22
CA ASN A 190 9.59 -15.11 -9.88
C ASN A 190 8.26 -15.77 -9.49
N THR A 191 7.37 -15.97 -10.47
CA THR A 191 6.11 -16.68 -10.26
C THR A 191 6.35 -18.17 -9.99
N GLU A 192 7.21 -18.81 -10.78
CA GLU A 192 7.62 -20.21 -10.56
C GLU A 192 8.25 -20.40 -9.17
N LEU A 193 9.08 -19.44 -8.72
CA LEU A 193 9.65 -19.43 -7.38
C LEU A 193 8.59 -19.24 -6.28
N ALA A 194 7.66 -18.30 -6.45
CA ALA A 194 6.60 -18.09 -5.46
C ALA A 194 5.74 -19.34 -5.29
N VAL A 195 5.43 -20.06 -6.38
CA VAL A 195 4.69 -21.32 -6.35
C VAL A 195 5.48 -22.44 -5.66
N SER A 196 6.80 -22.51 -5.84
CA SER A 196 7.61 -23.57 -5.20
C SER A 196 7.80 -23.39 -3.69
N LEU A 197 7.49 -22.20 -3.15
CA LEU A 197 7.58 -21.87 -1.72
C LEU A 197 6.26 -22.08 -0.95
N CYS A 198 5.17 -22.44 -1.64
CA CYS A 198 3.84 -22.70 -1.07
C CYS A 198 3.60 -24.20 -0.86
#